data_AF-A0A7W9X729-F1
#
_entry.id   AF-A0A7W9X729-F1
#
_cell.length_a   1.000
_cell.length_b   1.000
_cell.length_c   1.000
_cell.angle_alpha   90.00
_cell.angle_beta   90.00
_cell.angle_gamma   90.00
#
_symmetry.space_group_name_H-M   'P 1'
#
loop_
_entity.id
_entity.type
_entity.pdbx_description
1 polymer ?
#
loop_
_entity_poly.entity_id
_entity_poly.type
_entity_poly.pdbx_seq_one_letter_code
_entity_poly.pdbx_strand_id
1 'polypeptide(L)'
;MKKIPLTLITVLFFLLITRTTGNAQVTDSTLRKKLTINGFCLCQTSLQLLKQSYPNLKETSLEEMDLPRGCLGQDARYIAGNGYCTDKQPGLIFQKDQQTDYISKIRLTKQFKGYLPNGKYIDMSTAKLKDLANLYPELKDQWGSRGCSDYWNFSNDTISFYVKIDMNLKPQFPINKAYYMDKPIEGIDLTMSCYSLQKDKAEVDIFDEDTKEPVYFLDSIRVNKMVLSNYQPSEIALVSVYKDSTVIKKLFPPGAKNGLIYIETKDFVKHRYWKYFKSKSADYAKIYPSMPDDSTVQYILNEKVLKEDYENDLPTINDTNFKTLTIINKQELIKKYGIKNKDYGVIIIDAKIASKSH
;
A
#
# COMPACT_ATOMS: atom_id res chain seq x y z
N MET A 1 -9.98 68.12 -0.28
CA MET A 1 -10.94 67.57 -1.27
C MET A 1 -10.16 66.56 -2.12
N LYS A 2 -10.49 65.29 -2.32
CA LYS A 2 -11.67 64.46 -2.06
C LYS A 2 -11.19 63.09 -1.54
N LYS A 3 -11.92 62.56 -0.55
CA LYS A 3 -11.85 61.14 -0.13
C LYS A 3 -12.59 60.30 -1.17
N ILE A 4 -12.06 59.12 -1.51
CA ILE A 4 -12.78 58.07 -2.26
C ILE A 4 -12.87 56.85 -1.35
N PRO A 5 -14.06 56.24 -1.18
CA PRO A 5 -14.31 55.29 -0.10
C PRO A 5 -13.83 53.88 -0.43
N LEU A 6 -13.41 53.24 0.66
CA LEU A 6 -13.14 51.82 0.84
C LEU A 6 -14.41 51.02 0.51
N THR A 7 -14.39 50.21 -0.55
CA THR A 7 -15.43 49.19 -0.80
C THR A 7 -14.81 47.83 -0.53
N LEU A 8 -15.25 47.23 0.57
CA LEU A 8 -14.88 45.92 1.07
C LEU A 8 -15.47 44.86 0.11
N ILE A 9 -14.64 44.23 -0.73
CA ILE A 9 -15.03 43.04 -1.49
C ILE A 9 -14.48 41.83 -0.74
N THR A 10 -15.34 41.23 0.09
CA THR A 10 -15.08 39.93 0.73
C THR A 10 -15.27 38.85 -0.33
N VAL A 11 -14.19 38.44 -1.02
CA VAL A 11 -14.21 37.24 -1.87
C VAL A 11 -14.03 36.02 -0.97
N LEU A 12 -15.14 35.37 -0.65
CA LEU A 12 -15.17 34.07 0.02
C LEU A 12 -14.72 33.00 -0.98
N PHE A 13 -13.42 32.68 -1.00
CA PHE A 13 -12.88 31.59 -1.80
C PHE A 13 -13.24 30.26 -1.13
N PHE A 14 -14.38 29.68 -1.51
CA PHE A 14 -14.69 28.28 -1.24
C PHE A 14 -13.76 27.41 -2.10
N LEU A 15 -12.60 27.04 -1.56
CA LEU A 15 -11.79 25.96 -2.11
C LEU A 15 -12.54 24.64 -1.87
N LEU A 16 -13.35 24.25 -2.87
CA LEU A 16 -13.74 22.86 -3.04
C LEU A 16 -12.47 22.05 -3.29
N ILE A 17 -11.92 21.47 -2.23
CA ILE A 17 -10.93 20.41 -2.35
C ILE A 17 -11.70 19.17 -2.82
N THR A 18 -11.84 19.01 -4.14
CA THR A 18 -12.17 17.72 -4.72
C THR A 18 -11.02 16.79 -4.39
N ARG A 19 -11.25 15.85 -3.47
CA ARG A 19 -10.33 14.74 -3.20
C ARG A 19 -10.17 13.95 -4.51
N THR A 20 -9.07 14.17 -5.21
CA THR A 20 -8.65 13.26 -6.28
C THR A 20 -8.24 11.96 -5.60
N THR A 21 -9.08 10.94 -5.73
CA THR A 21 -8.69 9.57 -5.41
C THR A 21 -7.52 9.20 -6.30
N GLY A 22 -6.38 8.89 -5.69
CA GLY A 22 -5.24 8.30 -6.38
C GLY A 22 -5.68 6.97 -6.98
N ASN A 23 -6.06 6.98 -8.25
CA ASN A 23 -6.20 5.76 -9.03
C ASN A 23 -4.81 5.17 -9.21
N ALA A 24 -4.57 3.99 -8.64
CA ALA A 24 -3.53 3.11 -9.14
C ALA A 24 -3.89 2.76 -10.60
N GLN A 25 -3.37 3.54 -11.55
CA GLN A 25 -3.62 3.32 -12.97
C GLN A 25 -2.70 2.20 -13.47
N VAL A 26 -3.31 1.07 -13.83
CA VAL A 26 -2.76 0.20 -14.87
C VAL A 26 -2.72 1.05 -16.15
N THR A 27 -1.51 1.28 -16.66
CA THR A 27 -1.24 2.20 -17.77
C THR A 27 -1.68 1.65 -19.14
N ASP A 28 -1.99 0.35 -19.23
CA ASP A 28 -2.58 -0.22 -20.45
C ASP A 28 -4.12 -0.24 -20.41
N SER A 29 -4.72 0.71 -21.12
CA SER A 29 -6.17 0.79 -21.33
C SER A 29 -6.77 -0.46 -22.00
N THR A 30 -5.94 -1.25 -22.69
CA THR A 30 -6.32 -2.45 -23.43
C THR A 30 -6.44 -3.65 -22.50
N LEU A 31 -5.44 -3.87 -21.63
CA LEU A 31 -5.48 -4.88 -20.58
C LEU A 31 -6.61 -4.61 -19.58
N ARG A 32 -6.82 -3.35 -19.20
CA ARG A 32 -7.92 -2.95 -18.30
C ARG A 32 -9.29 -3.28 -18.87
N LYS A 33 -9.51 -3.07 -20.18
CA LYS A 33 -10.76 -3.47 -20.86
C LYS A 33 -10.98 -4.99 -20.82
N LYS A 34 -9.92 -5.79 -21.00
CA LYS A 34 -9.97 -7.27 -20.96
C LYS A 34 -10.25 -7.87 -19.57
N LEU A 35 -10.19 -7.06 -18.51
CA LEU A 35 -10.27 -7.53 -17.13
C LEU A 35 -11.43 -6.89 -16.35
N THR A 36 -12.24 -6.07 -17.03
CA THR A 36 -13.34 -5.32 -16.41
C THR A 36 -14.67 -5.97 -16.75
N ILE A 37 -15.52 -6.14 -15.72
CA ILE A 37 -16.91 -6.57 -15.87
C ILE A 37 -17.80 -5.66 -15.02
N ASN A 38 -18.86 -5.10 -15.60
CA ASN A 38 -19.76 -4.14 -14.94
C ASN A 38 -19.03 -3.00 -14.18
N GLY A 39 -17.87 -2.55 -14.68
CA GLY A 39 -17.06 -1.52 -14.04
C GLY A 39 -16.15 -2.00 -12.91
N PHE A 40 -16.18 -3.29 -12.56
CA PHE A 40 -15.23 -3.91 -11.63
C PHE A 40 -14.06 -4.48 -12.40
N CYS A 41 -12.85 -4.06 -12.05
CA CYS A 41 -11.63 -4.54 -12.69
C CYS A 41 -10.89 -5.46 -11.74
N LEU A 42 -10.60 -6.68 -12.21
CA LEU A 42 -9.75 -7.61 -11.47
C LEU A 42 -8.43 -6.92 -11.10
N CYS A 43 -7.99 -7.15 -9.88
CA CYS A 43 -6.75 -6.65 -9.28
C CYS A 43 -6.63 -5.12 -9.22
N GLN A 44 -7.76 -4.41 -9.33
CA GLN A 44 -7.88 -2.97 -9.03
C GLN A 44 -9.02 -2.71 -8.03
N THR A 45 -10.16 -3.39 -8.22
CA THR A 45 -11.26 -3.33 -7.27
C THR A 45 -10.83 -4.03 -5.98
N SER A 46 -10.93 -3.35 -4.83
CA SER A 46 -10.68 -3.95 -3.52
C SER A 46 -11.97 -4.32 -2.81
N LEU A 47 -11.90 -5.29 -1.89
CA LEU A 47 -13.02 -5.65 -1.04
C LEU A 47 -13.44 -4.48 -0.15
N GLN A 48 -12.49 -3.67 0.34
CA GLN A 48 -12.79 -2.44 1.07
C GLN A 48 -13.63 -1.47 0.24
N LEU A 49 -13.27 -1.25 -1.03
CA LEU A 49 -14.04 -0.38 -1.94
C LEU A 49 -15.43 -0.94 -2.21
N LEU A 50 -15.55 -2.27 -2.37
CA LEU A 50 -16.85 -2.92 -2.53
C LEU A 50 -17.73 -2.74 -1.30
N LYS A 51 -17.19 -2.92 -0.10
CA LYS A 51 -17.91 -2.70 1.18
C LYS A 51 -18.38 -1.26 1.34
N GLN A 52 -17.57 -0.29 0.91
CA GLN A 52 -17.95 1.14 0.92
C GLN A 52 -19.05 1.44 -0.09
N SER A 53 -18.98 0.84 -1.28
CA SER A 53 -19.92 1.09 -2.38
C SER A 53 -21.25 0.36 -2.20
N TYR A 54 -21.23 -0.80 -1.52
CA TYR A 54 -22.38 -1.67 -1.31
C TYR A 54 -22.47 -2.07 0.17
N PRO A 55 -23.15 -1.29 1.01
CA PRO A 55 -23.31 -1.60 2.43
C PRO A 55 -23.99 -2.94 2.72
N ASN A 56 -24.76 -3.47 1.76
CA ASN A 56 -25.41 -4.78 1.84
C ASN A 56 -24.58 -5.93 1.23
N LEU A 57 -23.28 -5.71 0.95
CA LEU A 57 -22.38 -6.77 0.49
C LEU A 57 -22.28 -7.85 1.58
N LYS A 58 -22.62 -9.09 1.21
CA LYS A 58 -22.65 -10.24 2.13
C LYS A 58 -21.62 -11.27 1.69
N GLU A 59 -20.99 -11.90 2.67
CA GLU A 59 -20.21 -13.10 2.43
C GLU A 59 -21.14 -14.27 2.06
N THR A 60 -20.67 -15.12 1.15
CA THR A 60 -21.41 -16.28 0.67
C THR A 60 -20.45 -17.44 0.45
N SER A 61 -20.90 -18.66 0.77
CA SER A 61 -20.13 -19.86 0.43
C SER A 61 -20.26 -20.13 -1.06
N LEU A 62 -19.15 -20.42 -1.71
CA LEU A 62 -19.08 -20.70 -3.13
C LEU A 62 -18.40 -22.05 -3.37
N GLU A 63 -19.08 -22.95 -4.06
CA GLU A 63 -18.44 -24.16 -4.56
C GLU A 63 -17.63 -23.85 -5.83
N GLU A 64 -16.36 -24.25 -5.82
CA GLU A 64 -15.46 -24.07 -6.95
C GLU A 64 -15.71 -25.15 -8.01
N MET A 65 -15.92 -24.75 -9.26
CA MET A 65 -16.23 -25.69 -10.34
C MET A 65 -15.02 -26.54 -10.72
N ASP A 66 -13.82 -25.96 -10.76
CA ASP A 66 -12.58 -26.69 -11.04
C ASP A 66 -11.93 -27.33 -9.80
N LEU A 67 -12.25 -26.87 -8.60
CA LEU A 67 -11.59 -27.28 -7.35
C LEU A 67 -12.61 -27.60 -6.24
N PRO A 68 -13.53 -28.56 -6.45
CA PRO A 68 -14.49 -28.94 -5.43
C PRO A 68 -13.78 -29.48 -4.16
N ARG A 69 -14.48 -29.53 -3.02
CA ARG A 69 -13.91 -29.88 -1.70
C ARG A 69 -13.11 -31.19 -1.66
N GLY A 70 -13.35 -32.12 -2.58
CA GLY A 70 -12.62 -33.39 -2.70
C GLY A 70 -11.35 -33.33 -3.55
N CYS A 71 -11.03 -32.18 -4.14
CA CYS A 71 -9.86 -32.04 -5.00
C CYS A 71 -8.65 -31.54 -4.23
N LEU A 72 -7.50 -32.23 -4.34
CA LEU A 72 -6.24 -31.90 -3.67
C LEU A 72 -5.51 -30.68 -4.27
N GLY A 73 -6.18 -29.85 -5.07
CA GLY A 73 -5.62 -28.68 -5.73
C GLY A 73 -6.04 -27.38 -5.05
N GLN A 74 -5.12 -26.42 -4.96
CA GLN A 74 -5.42 -25.05 -4.59
C GLN A 74 -5.03 -24.12 -5.74
N ASP A 75 -5.81 -23.06 -5.94
CA ASP A 75 -5.44 -21.95 -6.81
C ASP A 75 -4.99 -20.79 -5.91
N ALA A 76 -3.71 -20.46 -5.98
CA ALA A 76 -3.12 -19.40 -5.14
C ALA A 76 -3.64 -18.00 -5.50
N ARG A 77 -4.34 -17.83 -6.63
CA ARG A 77 -4.81 -16.53 -7.10
C ARG A 77 -5.96 -15.99 -6.26
N TYR A 78 -6.72 -16.83 -5.55
CA TYR A 78 -7.89 -16.40 -4.78
C TYR A 78 -8.14 -17.28 -3.56
N ILE A 79 -8.97 -16.79 -2.64
CA ILE A 79 -9.47 -17.60 -1.52
C ILE A 79 -10.67 -18.42 -1.99
N ALA A 80 -10.46 -19.73 -2.16
CA ALA A 80 -11.48 -20.67 -2.58
C ALA A 80 -12.54 -20.90 -1.49
N GLY A 81 -13.77 -21.25 -1.91
CA GLY A 81 -14.82 -21.72 -1.00
C GLY A 81 -15.74 -20.62 -0.45
N ASN A 82 -15.29 -19.36 -0.47
CA ASN A 82 -16.02 -18.19 -0.01
C ASN A 82 -15.89 -17.04 -1.01
N GLY A 83 -16.91 -16.20 -1.07
CA GLY A 83 -16.92 -14.97 -1.87
C GLY A 83 -17.88 -13.93 -1.31
N TYR A 84 -18.05 -12.83 -2.03
CA TYR A 84 -18.90 -11.71 -1.63
C TYR A 84 -19.90 -11.38 -2.73
N CYS A 85 -21.16 -11.14 -2.38
CA CYS A 85 -22.22 -10.79 -3.32
C CYS A 85 -23.13 -9.69 -2.78
N THR A 86 -23.89 -9.04 -3.67
CA THR A 86 -24.91 -8.05 -3.32
C THR A 86 -26.07 -8.13 -4.29
N ASP A 87 -27.28 -7.90 -3.79
CA ASP A 87 -28.51 -7.87 -4.63
C ASP A 87 -28.46 -6.75 -5.69
N LYS A 88 -27.57 -5.76 -5.52
CA LYS A 88 -27.36 -4.68 -6.51
C LYS A 88 -26.57 -5.13 -7.74
N GLN A 89 -25.87 -6.25 -7.66
CA GLN A 89 -25.07 -6.83 -8.74
C GLN A 89 -25.41 -8.32 -8.86
N PRO A 90 -26.65 -8.66 -9.29
CA PRO A 90 -27.12 -10.03 -9.32
C PRO A 90 -26.25 -10.89 -10.24
N GLY A 91 -25.90 -12.05 -9.73
CA GLY A 91 -25.07 -13.02 -10.44
C GLY A 91 -23.57 -12.75 -10.45
N LEU A 92 -23.08 -11.71 -9.75
CA LEU A 92 -21.65 -11.53 -9.49
C LEU A 92 -21.29 -12.03 -8.09
N ILE A 93 -20.25 -12.86 -8.00
CA ILE A 93 -19.60 -13.24 -6.73
C ILE A 93 -18.12 -12.85 -6.82
N PHE A 94 -17.69 -11.97 -5.94
CA PHE A 94 -16.31 -11.48 -5.86
C PHE A 94 -15.49 -12.35 -4.92
N GLN A 95 -14.31 -12.78 -5.35
CA GLN A 95 -13.34 -13.48 -4.52
C GLN A 95 -12.04 -12.70 -4.47
N LYS A 96 -11.53 -12.51 -3.26
CA LYS A 96 -10.29 -11.77 -3.04
C LYS A 96 -9.07 -12.66 -3.25
N ASP A 97 -7.97 -12.00 -3.57
CA ASP A 97 -6.64 -12.56 -3.56
C ASP A 97 -6.26 -13.09 -2.16
N GLN A 98 -5.37 -14.07 -2.12
CA GLN A 98 -4.97 -14.69 -0.85
C GLN A 98 -4.16 -13.73 0.02
N GLN A 99 -3.34 -12.87 -0.59
CA GLN A 99 -2.36 -12.02 0.09
C GLN A 99 -2.80 -10.57 0.18
N THR A 100 -3.67 -10.12 -0.72
CA THR A 100 -4.11 -8.72 -0.82
C THR A 100 -5.63 -8.57 -0.61
N ASP A 101 -6.08 -7.31 -0.48
CA ASP A 101 -7.51 -6.98 -0.42
C ASP A 101 -8.15 -6.85 -1.81
N TYR A 102 -7.38 -7.06 -2.88
CA TYR A 102 -7.87 -6.93 -4.24
C TYR A 102 -8.70 -8.13 -4.67
N ILE A 103 -9.71 -7.88 -5.50
CA ILE A 103 -10.51 -8.91 -6.15
C ILE A 103 -9.71 -9.51 -7.31
N SER A 104 -9.30 -10.75 -7.17
CA SER A 104 -8.55 -11.50 -8.19
C SER A 104 -9.42 -12.44 -9.00
N LYS A 105 -10.63 -12.74 -8.51
CA LYS A 105 -11.61 -13.58 -9.21
C LYS A 105 -13.03 -13.04 -9.10
N ILE A 106 -13.78 -13.16 -10.19
CA ILE A 106 -15.21 -12.89 -10.24
C ILE A 106 -15.91 -14.09 -10.89
N ARG A 107 -16.83 -14.72 -10.16
CA ARG A 107 -17.73 -15.77 -10.67
C ARG A 107 -19.02 -15.12 -11.18
N LEU A 108 -19.36 -15.44 -12.42
CA LEU A 108 -20.66 -15.13 -13.03
C LEU A 108 -21.58 -16.35 -12.87
N THR A 109 -22.72 -16.16 -12.21
CA THR A 109 -23.73 -17.21 -12.00
C THR A 109 -24.84 -17.12 -13.03
N LYS A 110 -25.80 -18.05 -12.98
CA LYS A 110 -27.02 -18.06 -13.82
C LYS A 110 -27.84 -16.77 -13.78
N GLN A 111 -27.70 -15.96 -12.72
CA GLN A 111 -28.41 -14.69 -12.58
C GLN A 111 -27.73 -13.54 -13.33
N PHE A 112 -26.49 -13.71 -13.80
CA PHE A 112 -25.73 -12.65 -14.43
C PHE A 112 -26.26 -12.35 -15.84
N LYS A 113 -26.44 -11.05 -16.11
CA LYS A 113 -26.76 -10.50 -17.42
C LYS A 113 -25.90 -9.28 -17.63
N GLY A 114 -25.14 -9.23 -18.72
CA GLY A 114 -24.24 -8.10 -18.96
C GLY A 114 -23.20 -8.37 -20.03
N TYR A 115 -22.21 -7.50 -20.07
CA TYR A 115 -21.13 -7.56 -21.04
C TYR A 115 -19.91 -8.28 -20.45
N LEU A 116 -19.39 -9.25 -21.18
CA LEU A 116 -18.11 -9.89 -20.92
C LEU A 116 -16.96 -8.92 -21.25
N PRO A 117 -15.72 -9.18 -20.77
CA PRO A 117 -14.61 -8.25 -20.96
C PRO A 117 -14.23 -7.96 -22.43
N ASN A 118 -14.60 -8.83 -23.35
CA ASN A 118 -14.44 -8.58 -24.79
C ASN A 118 -15.56 -7.73 -25.41
N GLY A 119 -16.50 -7.23 -24.61
CA GLY A 119 -17.64 -6.41 -25.03
C GLY A 119 -18.83 -7.19 -25.57
N LYS A 120 -18.82 -8.53 -25.54
CA LYS A 120 -19.97 -9.35 -25.94
C LYS A 120 -20.98 -9.46 -24.81
N TYR A 121 -22.26 -9.26 -25.13
CA TYR A 121 -23.34 -9.43 -24.16
C TYR A 121 -23.64 -10.92 -23.95
N ILE A 122 -23.98 -11.29 -22.71
CA ILE A 122 -24.43 -12.63 -22.33
C ILE A 122 -25.59 -12.54 -21.33
N ASP A 123 -26.54 -13.47 -21.48
CA ASP A 123 -27.54 -13.79 -20.46
C ASP A 123 -27.29 -15.22 -19.97
N MET A 124 -26.75 -15.36 -18.76
CA MET A 124 -26.36 -16.66 -18.20
C MET A 124 -27.55 -17.58 -17.92
N SER A 125 -28.78 -17.05 -17.89
CA SER A 125 -29.98 -17.87 -17.70
C SER A 125 -30.33 -18.71 -18.93
N THR A 126 -29.88 -18.29 -20.11
CA THR A 126 -30.17 -18.95 -21.40
C THR A 126 -28.93 -19.41 -22.15
N ALA A 127 -27.73 -18.97 -21.74
CA ALA A 127 -26.48 -19.27 -22.44
C ALA A 127 -26.18 -20.77 -22.49
N LYS A 128 -25.86 -21.25 -23.69
CA LYS A 128 -25.47 -22.64 -23.98
C LYS A 128 -24.03 -22.70 -24.47
N LEU A 129 -23.43 -23.88 -24.40
CA LEU A 129 -22.05 -24.08 -24.83
C LEU A 129 -21.82 -23.67 -26.28
N LYS A 130 -22.76 -23.95 -27.19
CA LYS A 130 -22.65 -23.54 -28.60
C LYS A 130 -22.51 -22.04 -28.81
N ASP A 131 -22.97 -21.23 -27.86
CA ASP A 131 -22.85 -19.78 -27.93
C ASP A 131 -21.39 -19.33 -27.73
N LEU A 132 -20.54 -20.19 -27.13
CA LEU A 132 -19.12 -19.94 -26.92
C LEU A 132 -18.39 -19.62 -28.24
N ALA A 133 -18.75 -20.25 -29.35
CA ALA A 133 -18.13 -19.97 -30.64
C ALA A 133 -18.33 -18.52 -31.10
N ASN A 134 -19.40 -17.84 -30.65
CA ASN A 134 -19.67 -16.43 -30.93
C ASN A 134 -19.09 -15.50 -29.86
N LEU A 135 -18.99 -15.98 -28.62
CA LEU A 135 -18.48 -15.21 -27.49
C LEU A 135 -16.94 -15.20 -27.47
N TYR A 136 -16.31 -16.36 -27.57
CA TYR A 136 -14.86 -16.58 -27.52
C TYR A 136 -14.47 -17.69 -28.53
N PRO A 137 -14.39 -17.38 -29.84
CA PRO A 137 -14.11 -18.38 -30.88
C PRO A 137 -12.84 -19.19 -30.66
N GLU A 138 -11.84 -18.61 -30.00
CA GLU A 138 -10.55 -19.22 -29.66
C GLU A 138 -10.67 -20.33 -28.61
N LEU A 139 -11.73 -20.33 -27.79
CA LEU A 139 -11.96 -21.30 -26.72
C LEU A 139 -12.82 -22.49 -27.16
N LYS A 140 -13.48 -22.43 -28.32
CA LYS A 140 -14.50 -23.41 -28.74
C LYS A 140 -14.01 -24.87 -28.77
N ASP A 141 -12.71 -25.06 -29.00
CA ASP A 141 -12.07 -26.37 -29.10
C ASP A 141 -11.12 -26.67 -27.93
N GLN A 142 -11.04 -25.78 -26.93
CA GLN A 142 -10.19 -25.93 -25.75
C GLN A 142 -10.92 -26.68 -24.63
N TRP A 143 -11.20 -27.96 -24.88
CA TRP A 143 -11.88 -28.82 -23.91
C TRP A 143 -10.90 -29.24 -22.81
N GLY A 144 -11.21 -28.93 -21.56
CA GLY A 144 -10.47 -29.39 -20.40
C GLY A 144 -11.40 -29.91 -19.30
N SER A 145 -10.82 -30.64 -18.36
CA SER A 145 -11.41 -30.93 -17.06
C SER A 145 -10.31 -31.38 -16.12
N ARG A 146 -10.43 -31.05 -14.83
CA ARG A 146 -9.60 -31.67 -13.80
C ARG A 146 -10.23 -33.01 -13.44
N GLY A 147 -9.44 -34.06 -13.23
CA GLY A 147 -9.96 -35.40 -12.93
C GLY A 147 -10.86 -35.50 -11.68
N CYS A 148 -10.89 -34.47 -10.85
CA CYS A 148 -11.72 -34.31 -9.66
C CYS A 148 -12.92 -33.35 -9.85
N SER A 149 -13.09 -32.75 -11.03
CA SER A 149 -14.11 -31.74 -11.31
C SER A 149 -15.37 -32.38 -11.91
N ASP A 150 -16.54 -31.88 -11.50
CA ASP A 150 -17.83 -32.24 -12.08
C ASP A 150 -18.15 -31.45 -13.36
N TYR A 151 -17.18 -30.71 -13.91
CA TYR A 151 -17.38 -29.80 -15.03
C TYR A 151 -16.34 -30.02 -16.14
N TRP A 152 -16.81 -29.91 -17.38
CA TRP A 152 -15.98 -29.55 -18.51
C TRP A 152 -15.70 -28.05 -18.44
N ASN A 153 -14.45 -27.66 -18.68
CA ASN A 153 -14.04 -26.27 -18.77
C ASN A 153 -13.56 -25.90 -20.18
N PHE A 154 -13.77 -24.64 -20.52
CA PHE A 154 -13.30 -24.01 -21.76
C PHE A 154 -12.64 -22.71 -21.35
N SER A 155 -11.32 -22.68 -21.33
CA SER A 155 -10.60 -21.65 -20.61
C SER A 155 -9.30 -21.23 -21.26
N ASN A 156 -8.94 -19.98 -21.01
CA ASN A 156 -7.58 -19.49 -21.14
C ASN A 156 -7.07 -19.01 -19.77
N ASP A 157 -6.00 -18.22 -19.75
CA ASP A 157 -5.39 -17.72 -18.51
C ASP A 157 -6.32 -16.86 -17.65
N THR A 158 -7.34 -16.23 -18.26
CA THR A 158 -8.16 -15.19 -17.64
C THR A 158 -9.64 -15.56 -17.48
N ILE A 159 -10.21 -16.33 -18.42
CA ILE A 159 -11.63 -16.67 -18.41
C ILE A 159 -11.82 -18.17 -18.57
N SER A 160 -12.75 -18.73 -17.79
CA SER A 160 -13.16 -20.13 -17.84
C SER A 160 -14.68 -20.25 -17.92
N PHE A 161 -15.19 -21.00 -18.89
CA PHE A 161 -16.60 -21.36 -18.99
C PHE A 161 -16.81 -22.80 -18.54
N TYR A 162 -17.88 -23.06 -17.80
CA TYR A 162 -18.14 -24.38 -17.22
C TYR A 162 -19.43 -25.00 -17.72
N VAL A 163 -19.38 -26.29 -18.06
CA VAL A 163 -20.54 -27.12 -18.41
C VAL A 163 -20.50 -28.37 -17.55
N LYS A 164 -21.60 -28.69 -16.87
CA LYS A 164 -21.65 -29.85 -15.98
C LYS A 164 -21.49 -31.16 -16.75
N ILE A 165 -20.64 -32.05 -16.25
CA ILE A 165 -20.45 -33.39 -16.79
C ILE A 165 -21.71 -34.21 -16.53
N ASP A 166 -22.20 -34.87 -17.58
CA ASP A 166 -23.25 -35.87 -17.44
C ASP A 166 -22.62 -37.22 -17.10
N MET A 167 -22.69 -37.60 -15.82
CA MET A 167 -22.13 -38.86 -15.32
C MET A 167 -22.81 -40.10 -15.90
N ASN A 168 -24.04 -39.95 -16.43
CA ASN A 168 -24.82 -41.03 -17.02
C ASN A 168 -24.45 -41.27 -18.49
N LEU A 169 -23.79 -40.30 -19.15
CA LEU A 169 -23.32 -40.46 -20.52
C LEU A 169 -22.04 -41.32 -20.53
N LYS A 170 -22.13 -42.52 -21.11
CA LYS A 170 -21.00 -43.46 -21.26
C LYS A 170 -20.76 -43.81 -22.74
N PRO A 171 -19.50 -43.97 -23.17
CA PRO A 171 -18.28 -43.64 -22.43
C PRO A 171 -18.09 -42.13 -22.29
N GLN A 172 -17.36 -41.68 -21.26
CA GLN A 172 -17.03 -40.26 -21.10
C GLN A 172 -15.96 -39.78 -22.08
N PHE A 173 -15.09 -40.71 -22.52
CA PHE A 173 -14.04 -40.45 -23.48
C PHE A 173 -14.16 -41.39 -24.70
N PRO A 174 -13.94 -40.89 -25.92
CA PRO A 174 -13.76 -39.47 -26.27
C PRO A 174 -15.03 -38.64 -26.00
N ILE A 175 -14.87 -37.35 -25.71
CA ILE A 175 -15.98 -36.48 -25.33
C ILE A 175 -16.99 -36.39 -26.49
N ASN A 176 -18.28 -36.60 -26.20
CA ASN A 176 -19.35 -36.36 -27.16
C ASN A 176 -19.61 -34.84 -27.30
N LYS A 177 -18.79 -34.17 -28.12
CA LYS A 177 -18.86 -32.71 -28.30
C LYS A 177 -20.27 -32.24 -28.69
N ALA A 178 -20.91 -32.92 -29.65
CA ALA A 178 -22.24 -32.58 -30.14
C ALA A 178 -23.29 -32.59 -29.02
N TYR A 179 -23.26 -33.60 -28.13
CA TYR A 179 -24.16 -33.67 -26.98
C TYR A 179 -24.04 -32.46 -26.04
N TYR A 180 -22.79 -32.03 -25.79
CA TYR A 180 -22.53 -30.94 -24.85
C TYR A 180 -22.80 -29.55 -25.44
N MET A 181 -22.83 -29.39 -26.77
CA MET A 181 -23.06 -28.08 -27.42
C MET A 181 -24.40 -27.43 -27.01
N ASP A 182 -25.44 -28.21 -26.75
CA ASP A 182 -26.74 -27.69 -26.32
C ASP A 182 -26.91 -27.59 -24.80
N LYS A 183 -25.89 -27.98 -24.03
CA LYS A 183 -25.92 -27.89 -22.57
C LYS A 183 -25.72 -26.45 -22.10
N PRO A 184 -26.36 -26.07 -21.00
CA PRO A 184 -26.25 -24.71 -20.47
C PRO A 184 -24.87 -24.47 -19.85
N ILE A 185 -24.38 -23.23 -19.92
CA ILE A 185 -23.16 -22.81 -19.23
C ILE A 185 -23.52 -22.59 -17.76
N GLU A 186 -22.91 -23.34 -16.84
CA GLU A 186 -23.23 -23.32 -15.41
C GLU A 186 -22.60 -22.16 -14.65
N GLY A 187 -21.44 -21.70 -15.11
CA GLY A 187 -20.77 -20.55 -14.54
C GLY A 187 -19.65 -20.09 -15.46
N ILE A 188 -19.20 -18.86 -15.19
CA ILE A 188 -18.00 -18.31 -15.81
C ILE A 188 -17.12 -17.78 -14.70
N ASP A 189 -15.84 -18.14 -14.71
CA ASP A 189 -14.84 -17.54 -13.84
C ASP A 189 -13.96 -16.60 -14.63
N LEU A 190 -13.89 -15.35 -14.18
CA LEU A 190 -12.83 -14.41 -14.54
C LEU A 190 -11.80 -14.48 -13.43
N THR A 191 -10.57 -14.90 -13.71
CA THR A 191 -9.52 -15.08 -12.71
C THR A 191 -8.20 -14.52 -13.21
N MET A 192 -7.47 -13.84 -12.35
CA MET A 192 -6.12 -13.37 -12.67
C MET A 192 -5.27 -13.32 -11.41
N SER A 193 -3.97 -13.56 -11.56
CA SER A 193 -3.02 -13.31 -10.48
C SER A 193 -2.77 -11.81 -10.35
N CYS A 194 -3.11 -11.23 -9.19
CA CYS A 194 -2.79 -9.83 -8.92
C CYS A 194 -1.27 -9.61 -8.79
N TYR A 195 -0.51 -10.65 -8.49
CA TYR A 195 0.94 -10.64 -8.52
C TYR A 195 1.49 -10.49 -9.96
N SER A 196 0.83 -11.02 -10.98
CA SER A 196 1.28 -10.86 -12.38
C SER A 196 1.17 -9.41 -12.86
N LEU A 197 0.18 -8.65 -12.41
CA LEU A 197 0.10 -7.20 -12.67
C LEU A 197 1.11 -6.39 -11.85
N GLN A 198 1.67 -6.97 -10.79
CA GLN A 198 2.83 -6.43 -10.10
C GLN A 198 4.14 -6.77 -10.84
N LYS A 199 4.14 -7.74 -11.77
CA LYS A 199 5.26 -8.10 -12.66
C LYS A 199 5.27 -7.36 -14.01
N ASP A 200 4.11 -6.89 -14.49
CA ASP A 200 4.01 -5.99 -15.65
C ASP A 200 4.11 -4.50 -15.27
N LYS A 201 4.03 -4.19 -13.97
CA LYS A 201 5.00 -3.22 -13.46
C LYS A 201 6.32 -3.94 -13.62
N ALA A 202 7.19 -3.49 -14.53
CA ALA A 202 8.58 -3.94 -14.53
C ALA A 202 9.05 -4.14 -13.08
N GLU A 203 10.02 -5.01 -12.84
CA GLU A 203 10.92 -4.74 -11.72
C GLU A 203 11.47 -3.32 -11.94
N VAL A 204 10.71 -2.31 -11.50
CA VAL A 204 11.22 -1.08 -10.98
C VAL A 204 11.96 -1.62 -9.78
N ASP A 205 13.24 -1.90 -9.99
CA ASP A 205 14.16 -1.75 -8.89
C ASP A 205 13.75 -0.40 -8.27
N ILE A 206 13.20 -0.45 -7.06
CA ILE A 206 12.67 0.73 -6.38
C ILE A 206 13.80 1.71 -6.05
N PHE A 207 15.02 1.27 -6.37
CA PHE A 207 16.27 1.96 -6.37
C PHE A 207 16.96 1.97 -7.73
N ASP A 208 16.26 1.62 -8.82
CA ASP A 208 16.78 1.71 -10.18
C ASP A 208 17.30 3.13 -10.32
N GLU A 209 18.61 3.21 -10.57
CA GLU A 209 19.33 4.45 -10.72
C GLU A 209 18.76 5.12 -11.97
N ASP A 210 17.67 5.90 -11.85
CA ASP A 210 17.50 7.00 -12.77
C ASP A 210 18.81 7.78 -12.65
N THR A 211 19.65 7.66 -13.67
CA THR A 211 21.07 7.99 -13.64
C THR A 211 21.35 9.48 -13.41
N LYS A 212 20.33 10.25 -13.02
CA LYS A 212 20.34 11.66 -12.69
C LYS A 212 19.80 11.98 -11.28
N GLU A 213 19.09 11.09 -10.60
CA GLU A 213 18.56 11.35 -9.25
C GLU A 213 19.52 10.90 -8.14
N PRO A 214 19.60 11.64 -7.01
CA PRO A 214 20.36 11.21 -5.85
C PRO A 214 19.66 10.07 -5.11
N VAL A 215 20.41 9.29 -4.33
CA VAL A 215 19.84 8.26 -3.46
C VAL A 215 19.26 8.89 -2.21
N TYR A 216 18.08 8.43 -1.78
CA TYR A 216 17.41 8.92 -0.57
C TYR A 216 17.52 7.92 0.58
N PHE A 217 17.82 8.43 1.76
CA PHE A 217 17.68 7.72 3.03
C PHE A 217 16.75 8.52 3.94
N LEU A 218 15.83 7.83 4.59
CA LEU A 218 14.98 8.37 5.65
C LEU A 218 15.22 7.54 6.90
N ASP A 219 15.67 8.16 7.98
CA ASP A 219 15.89 7.50 9.28
C ASP A 219 16.80 6.27 9.19
N SER A 220 17.88 6.38 8.40
CA SER A 220 18.84 5.31 8.08
C SER A 220 18.33 4.23 7.12
N ILE A 221 17.09 4.31 6.64
CA ILE A 221 16.49 3.35 5.71
C ILE A 221 16.54 3.92 4.29
N ARG A 222 17.04 3.15 3.32
CA ARG A 222 17.01 3.55 1.90
C ARG A 222 15.55 3.60 1.44
N VAL A 223 15.12 4.74 0.88
CA VAL A 223 13.75 4.94 0.41
C VAL A 223 13.74 5.50 -1.02
N ASN A 224 12.60 5.42 -1.69
CA ASN A 224 12.38 6.15 -2.93
C ASN A 224 11.75 7.53 -2.63
N LYS A 225 11.80 8.43 -3.62
CA LYS A 225 11.26 9.78 -3.52
C LYS A 225 9.76 9.84 -3.22
N MET A 226 8.98 8.84 -3.64
CA MET A 226 7.54 8.81 -3.35
C MET A 226 7.26 8.64 -1.86
N VAL A 227 8.09 7.88 -1.13
CA VAL A 227 7.96 7.74 0.33
C VAL A 227 8.03 9.11 1.02
N LEU A 228 8.85 10.02 0.51
CA LEU A 228 9.02 11.36 1.07
C LEU A 228 7.74 12.21 0.98
N SER A 229 6.86 11.95 0.01
CA SER A 229 5.59 12.68 -0.14
C SER A 229 4.58 12.41 0.99
N ASN A 230 4.82 11.36 1.79
CA ASN A 230 3.98 11.02 2.93
C ASN A 230 4.33 11.83 4.20
N TYR A 231 5.42 12.58 4.20
CA TYR A 231 5.90 13.32 5.36
C TYR A 231 5.65 14.82 5.17
N GLN A 232 5.14 15.48 6.21
CA GLN A 232 5.05 16.93 6.26
C GLN A 232 6.45 17.51 6.56
N PRO A 233 6.82 18.67 5.97
CA PRO A 233 8.10 19.32 6.26
C PRO A 233 8.34 19.57 7.75
N SER A 234 7.28 19.79 8.54
CA SER A 234 7.36 19.99 9.99
C SER A 234 7.81 18.75 10.78
N GLU A 235 7.72 17.56 10.18
CA GLU A 235 8.15 16.29 10.79
C GLU A 235 9.64 16.02 10.56
N ILE A 236 10.30 16.81 9.70
CA ILE A 236 11.71 16.65 9.35
C ILE A 236 12.57 17.49 10.30
N ALA A 237 13.58 16.86 10.90
CA ALA A 237 14.59 17.54 11.71
C ALA A 237 15.78 17.97 10.84
N LEU A 238 16.35 17.05 10.08
CA LEU A 238 17.59 17.29 9.34
C LEU A 238 17.51 16.76 7.92
N VAL A 239 18.05 17.53 6.98
CA VAL A 239 18.33 17.08 5.61
C VAL A 239 19.81 17.31 5.33
N SER A 240 20.56 16.23 5.16
CA SER A 240 21.98 16.26 4.79
C SER A 240 22.15 15.88 3.32
N VAL A 241 22.88 16.71 2.58
CA VAL A 241 23.16 16.49 1.16
C VAL A 241 24.63 16.15 0.99
N TYR A 242 24.91 14.92 0.59
CA TYR A 242 26.25 14.43 0.32
C TYR A 242 26.50 14.42 -1.19
N LYS A 243 27.44 15.26 -1.62
CA LYS A 243 27.86 15.36 -3.04
C LYS A 243 29.18 14.65 -3.31
N ASP A 244 29.99 14.42 -2.26
CA ASP A 244 31.32 13.83 -2.38
C ASP A 244 31.26 12.29 -2.41
N SER A 245 31.73 11.73 -3.53
CA SER A 245 31.80 10.28 -3.75
C SER A 245 32.62 9.52 -2.69
N THR A 246 33.56 10.16 -1.99
CA THR A 246 34.41 9.52 -0.97
C THR A 246 33.66 9.28 0.34
N VAL A 247 32.84 10.23 0.77
CA VAL A 247 31.98 10.11 1.98
C VAL A 247 30.88 9.10 1.71
N ILE A 248 30.27 9.16 0.53
CA ILE A 248 29.21 8.24 0.09
C ILE A 248 29.72 6.78 0.09
N LYS A 249 30.90 6.52 -0.49
CA LYS A 249 31.50 5.17 -0.55
C LYS A 249 31.87 4.59 0.82
N LYS A 250 32.16 5.43 1.82
CA LYS A 250 32.55 4.97 3.17
C LYS A 250 31.34 4.66 4.05
N LEU A 251 30.25 5.40 3.90
CA LEU A 251 29.13 5.36 4.83
C LEU A 251 27.91 4.58 4.30
N PHE A 252 27.81 4.37 2.98
CA PHE A 252 26.60 3.83 2.35
C PHE A 252 26.91 2.76 1.28
N PRO A 253 26.04 1.76 1.08
CA PRO A 253 26.22 0.71 0.08
C PRO A 253 26.31 1.26 -1.35
N PRO A 254 26.94 0.52 -2.30
CA PRO A 254 27.16 0.99 -3.67
C PRO A 254 25.85 1.35 -4.38
N GLY A 255 25.80 2.55 -4.99
CA GLY A 255 24.67 2.99 -5.83
C GLY A 255 24.40 4.52 -5.89
N ALA A 256 25.10 5.33 -5.10
CA ALA A 256 24.87 6.78 -5.03
C ALA A 256 25.85 7.61 -5.90
N LYS A 257 25.91 7.32 -7.20
CA LYS A 257 26.78 8.05 -8.16
C LYS A 257 26.43 9.54 -8.29
N ASN A 258 25.16 9.88 -8.12
CA ASN A 258 24.62 11.24 -8.33
C ASN A 258 24.39 12.00 -7.01
N GLY A 259 25.05 11.58 -5.94
CA GLY A 259 24.87 12.14 -4.60
C GLY A 259 23.83 11.38 -3.77
N LEU A 260 23.77 11.76 -2.49
CA LEU A 260 22.90 11.15 -1.49
C LEU A 260 22.22 12.24 -0.68
N ILE A 261 20.92 12.07 -0.46
CA ILE A 261 20.11 12.91 0.42
C ILE A 261 19.71 12.05 1.62
N TYR A 262 20.16 12.43 2.80
CA TYR A 262 19.87 11.75 4.06
C TYR A 262 18.94 12.62 4.89
N ILE A 263 17.78 12.07 5.23
CA ILE A 263 16.70 12.77 5.90
C ILE A 263 16.48 12.11 7.26
N GLU A 264 16.39 12.92 8.31
CA GLU A 264 16.06 12.45 9.65
C GLU A 264 14.78 13.12 10.14
N THR A 265 13.82 12.33 10.60
CA THR A 265 12.60 12.81 11.24
C THR A 265 12.89 13.28 12.66
N LYS A 266 12.04 14.18 13.18
CA LYS A 266 12.10 14.63 14.57
C LYS A 266 12.04 13.43 15.52
N ASP A 267 11.16 12.47 15.28
CA ASP A 267 11.03 11.27 16.11
C ASP A 267 12.30 10.43 16.12
N PHE A 268 12.91 10.16 14.95
CA PHE A 268 14.14 9.39 14.87
C PHE A 268 15.29 10.07 15.63
N VAL A 269 15.43 11.37 15.45
CA VAL A 269 16.43 12.17 16.17
C VAL A 269 16.20 12.13 17.68
N LYS A 270 14.94 12.28 18.14
CA LYS A 270 14.55 12.14 19.54
C LYS A 270 14.97 10.81 20.12
N HIS A 271 14.69 9.71 19.41
CA HIS A 271 15.08 8.37 19.83
C HIS A 271 16.60 8.24 19.94
N ARG A 272 17.35 8.81 18.98
CA ARG A 272 18.81 8.75 18.97
C ARG A 272 19.43 9.45 20.17
N TYR A 273 19.12 10.73 20.41
CA TYR A 273 19.73 11.45 21.52
C TYR A 273 19.22 10.92 22.87
N TRP A 274 17.96 10.46 22.97
CA TRP A 274 17.44 9.86 24.20
C TRP A 274 18.23 8.59 24.56
N LYS A 275 18.45 7.71 23.57
CA LYS A 275 19.27 6.49 23.76
C LYS A 275 20.70 6.83 24.15
N TYR A 276 21.28 7.86 23.54
CA TYR A 276 22.62 8.34 23.90
C TYR A 276 22.68 8.87 25.34
N PHE A 277 21.77 9.76 25.74
CA PHE A 277 21.74 10.29 27.11
C PHE A 277 21.48 9.20 28.16
N LYS A 278 20.64 8.22 27.83
CA LYS A 278 20.40 7.03 28.65
C LYS A 278 21.67 6.19 28.84
N SER A 279 22.53 6.10 27.83
CA SER A 279 23.81 5.37 27.95
C SER A 279 24.89 6.16 28.70
N LYS A 280 24.76 7.50 28.78
CA LYS A 280 25.73 8.38 29.44
C LYS A 280 25.42 8.74 30.89
N SER A 281 24.17 8.56 31.35
CA SER A 281 23.77 8.91 32.72
C SER A 281 22.79 7.90 33.30
N ALA A 282 23.19 7.25 34.40
CA ALA A 282 22.32 6.34 35.14
C ALA A 282 21.11 7.06 35.74
N ASP A 283 21.27 8.30 36.19
CA ASP A 283 20.18 9.12 36.73
C ASP A 283 19.15 9.46 35.65
N TYR A 284 19.62 9.85 34.45
CA TYR A 284 18.73 10.05 33.30
C TYR A 284 18.00 8.76 32.94
N ALA A 285 18.70 7.62 32.90
CA ALA A 285 18.10 6.33 32.58
C ALA A 285 17.05 5.88 33.61
N LYS A 286 17.23 6.23 34.89
CA LYS A 286 16.30 5.93 35.97
C LYS A 286 15.03 6.78 35.87
N ILE A 287 15.16 8.07 35.53
CA ILE A 287 14.03 8.99 35.41
C ILE A 287 13.27 8.75 34.10
N TYR A 288 13.98 8.48 33.01
CA TYR A 288 13.42 8.27 31.67
C TYR A 288 13.78 6.88 31.12
N PRO A 289 13.21 5.80 31.69
CA PRO A 289 13.44 4.45 31.20
C PRO A 289 12.88 4.23 29.79
N SER A 290 11.85 5.00 29.41
CA SER A 290 11.30 5.19 28.07
C SER A 290 11.52 6.63 27.59
N MET A 291 11.18 6.91 26.33
CA MET A 291 11.25 8.27 25.79
C MET A 291 10.43 9.25 26.66
N PRO A 292 10.99 10.39 27.06
CA PRO A 292 10.27 11.41 27.81
C PRO A 292 9.18 12.05 26.96
N ASP A 293 8.06 12.39 27.59
CA ASP A 293 7.11 13.34 27.04
C ASP A 293 7.74 14.75 27.13
N ASP A 294 7.75 15.47 26.00
CA ASP A 294 8.30 16.82 25.90
C ASP A 294 7.68 17.77 26.94
N SER A 295 6.46 17.53 27.42
CA SER A 295 5.81 18.29 28.50
C SER A 295 6.50 18.15 29.86
N THR A 296 7.27 17.09 30.10
CA THR A 296 7.85 16.77 31.42
C THR A 296 9.31 17.20 31.58
N VAL A 297 10.02 17.40 30.46
CA VAL A 297 11.47 17.63 30.44
C VAL A 297 11.82 19.01 29.89
N GLN A 298 12.86 19.62 30.46
CA GLN A 298 13.54 20.78 29.89
C GLN A 298 14.98 20.42 29.56
N TYR A 299 15.41 20.60 28.31
CA TYR A 299 16.82 20.50 27.95
C TYR A 299 17.53 21.85 28.09
N ILE A 300 18.73 21.83 28.66
CA ILE A 300 19.63 22.98 28.81
C ILE A 300 20.99 22.56 28.26
N LEU A 301 21.44 23.18 27.17
CA LEU A 301 22.73 22.88 26.53
C LEU A 301 23.69 24.05 26.73
N ASN A 302 24.82 23.82 27.41
CA ASN A 302 25.81 24.86 27.72
C ASN A 302 25.17 26.13 28.32
N GLU A 303 24.35 25.95 29.36
CA GLU A 303 23.58 27.00 30.07
C GLU A 303 22.44 27.65 29.24
N LYS A 304 22.32 27.34 27.95
CA LYS A 304 21.21 27.81 27.10
C LYS A 304 19.99 26.91 27.28
N VAL A 305 18.88 27.49 27.71
CA VAL A 305 17.57 26.82 27.75
C VAL A 305 17.05 26.61 26.32
N LEU A 306 16.78 25.36 25.94
CA LEU A 306 16.27 25.02 24.62
C LEU A 306 14.73 25.00 24.63
N LYS A 307 14.09 25.97 23.98
CA LYS A 307 12.64 26.14 24.03
C LYS A 307 11.90 25.36 22.93
N GLU A 308 12.44 25.39 21.72
CA GLU A 308 11.85 24.84 20.50
C GLU A 308 12.99 24.30 19.61
N ASP A 309 12.65 23.38 18.70
CA ASP A 309 13.54 22.79 17.68
C ASP A 309 14.88 22.27 18.23
N TYR A 310 14.90 21.80 19.48
CA TYR A 310 16.09 21.19 20.09
C TYR A 310 16.46 19.86 19.44
N GLU A 311 15.60 19.32 18.59
CA GLU A 311 15.90 18.25 17.65
C GLU A 311 17.01 18.64 16.65
N ASN A 312 17.37 19.93 16.51
CA ASN A 312 18.55 20.34 15.74
C ASN A 312 19.82 20.44 16.59
N ASP A 313 19.67 20.83 17.87
CA ASP A 313 20.80 21.07 18.78
C ASP A 313 21.31 19.78 19.45
N LEU A 314 20.40 18.96 20.00
CA LEU A 314 20.76 17.79 20.79
C LEU A 314 21.43 16.64 20.02
N PRO A 315 21.06 16.29 18.77
CA PRO A 315 21.76 15.23 18.05
C PRO A 315 23.21 15.55 17.66
N THR A 316 23.67 16.80 17.75
CA THR A 316 25.09 17.10 17.49
C THR A 316 26.00 16.58 18.61
N ILE A 317 25.42 16.20 19.76
CA ILE A 317 26.14 15.71 20.92
C ILE A 317 26.51 14.23 20.70
N ASN A 318 27.80 13.93 20.84
CA ASN A 318 28.37 12.63 20.58
C ASN A 318 29.61 12.39 21.47
N ASP A 319 30.24 11.22 21.38
CA ASP A 319 31.34 10.83 22.26
C ASP A 319 32.57 11.76 22.21
N THR A 320 32.72 12.53 21.14
CA THR A 320 33.88 13.43 20.96
C THR A 320 33.71 14.78 21.64
N ASN A 321 32.48 15.30 21.72
CA ASN A 321 32.21 16.62 22.30
C ASN A 321 31.49 16.54 23.65
N PHE A 322 30.83 15.43 23.99
CA PHE A 322 30.13 15.27 25.24
C PHE A 322 31.07 15.37 26.46
N LYS A 323 30.73 16.22 27.43
CA LYS A 323 31.45 16.31 28.70
C LYS A 323 30.65 15.75 29.85
N THR A 324 29.46 16.30 30.09
CA THR A 324 28.62 15.91 31.23
C THR A 324 27.14 16.00 30.92
N LEU A 325 26.38 15.19 31.64
CA LEU A 325 24.92 15.25 31.70
C LEU A 325 24.48 15.17 33.16
N THR A 326 23.74 16.17 33.62
CA THR A 326 23.24 16.26 34.99
C THR A 326 21.74 16.50 34.99
N ILE A 327 21.03 15.78 35.86
CA ILE A 327 19.60 15.98 36.07
C ILE A 327 19.38 16.84 37.29
N ILE A 328 18.54 17.85 37.14
CA ILE A 328 18.06 18.67 38.24
C ILE A 328 16.56 18.50 38.39
N ASN A 329 16.09 18.54 39.64
CA ASN A 329 14.67 18.41 39.93
C ASN A 329 13.92 19.74 39.68
N LYS A 330 12.60 19.70 39.75
CA LYS A 330 11.72 20.86 39.58
C LYS A 330 12.10 22.07 40.45
N GLN A 331 12.46 21.87 41.72
CA GLN A 331 12.80 22.98 42.62
C GLN A 331 14.07 23.70 42.16
N GLU A 332 15.08 22.94 41.77
CA GLU A 332 16.33 23.48 41.23
C GLU A 332 16.14 24.12 39.85
N LEU A 333 15.30 23.53 39.01
CA LEU A 333 14.95 24.06 37.69
C LEU A 333 14.25 25.42 37.79
N ILE A 334 13.31 25.56 38.72
CA ILE A 334 12.67 26.84 39.03
C ILE A 334 13.69 27.84 39.57
N LYS A 335 14.54 27.42 40.53
CA LYS A 335 15.51 28.31 41.18
C LYS A 335 16.57 28.84 40.20
N LYS A 336 17.09 27.98 39.33
CA LYS A 336 18.20 28.33 38.41
C LYS A 336 17.74 28.95 37.10
N TYR A 337 16.61 28.50 36.56
CA TYR A 337 16.17 28.86 35.20
C TYR A 337 14.76 29.45 35.13
N GLY A 338 14.01 29.50 36.25
CA GLY A 338 12.66 30.06 36.30
C GLY A 338 11.58 29.21 35.63
N ILE A 339 11.88 27.95 35.29
CA ILE A 339 11.00 27.08 34.52
C ILE A 339 10.11 26.27 35.46
N LYS A 340 8.79 26.54 35.41
CA LYS A 340 7.81 26.02 36.37
C LYS A 340 6.96 24.87 35.84
N ASN A 341 6.87 24.74 34.52
CA ASN A 341 5.95 23.84 33.82
C ASN A 341 6.57 22.51 33.42
N LYS A 342 7.78 22.19 33.93
CA LYS A 342 8.51 20.95 33.66
C LYS A 342 8.87 20.29 34.99
N ASP A 343 9.08 18.99 34.99
CA ASP A 343 9.37 18.23 36.20
C ASP A 343 10.87 18.04 36.42
N TYR A 344 11.65 17.96 35.33
CA TYR A 344 13.09 17.81 35.38
C TYR A 344 13.81 18.69 34.36
N GLY A 345 15.00 19.15 34.74
CA GLY A 345 15.96 19.79 33.85
C GLY A 345 17.10 18.85 33.51
N VAL A 346 17.42 18.70 32.23
CA VAL A 346 18.55 17.93 31.73
C VAL A 346 19.61 18.92 31.28
N ILE A 347 20.63 19.11 32.11
CA ILE A 347 21.76 19.98 31.81
C ILE A 347 22.82 19.17 31.09
N ILE A 348 23.20 19.61 29.89
CA ILE A 348 24.18 18.96 29.05
C ILE A 348 25.30 19.96 28.78
N ILE A 349 26.54 19.55 29.02
CA ILE A 349 27.73 20.33 28.71
C ILE A 349 28.52 19.58 27.64
N ASP A 350 28.88 20.29 26.58
CA ASP A 350 29.77 19.79 25.54
C ASP A 350 31.04 20.66 25.38
N ALA A 351 31.97 20.20 24.56
CA ALA A 351 33.05 21.04 24.07
C ALA A 351 32.51 21.89 22.91
N LYS A 352 32.38 23.21 23.11
CA LYS A 352 32.10 24.15 22.02
C LYS A 352 33.10 23.93 20.89
N ILE A 353 32.62 23.41 19.77
CA ILE A 353 33.38 23.42 18.52
C ILE A 353 33.15 24.79 17.89
N ALA A 354 34.22 25.56 17.69
CA ALA A 354 34.12 26.81 16.93
C ALA A 354 33.64 26.47 15.51
N SER A 355 32.40 26.81 15.19
CA SER A 355 31.77 26.50 13.92
C SER A 355 32.52 27.18 12.77
N LYS A 356 33.21 26.40 11.94
CA LYS A 356 33.55 26.85 10.58
C LYS A 356 32.29 26.70 9.72
N SER A 357 31.70 27.82 9.35
CA SER A 357 30.64 27.91 8.34
C SER A 357 31.16 27.37 7.00
N HIS A 358 30.45 26.41 6.41
CA HIS A 358 30.60 26.03 5.01
C HIS A 358 29.43 26.54 4.20
#